data_AF-A0A961G1I3-F1
#
_entry.id   AF-A0A961G1I3-F1
#
_cell.length_a   1.000
_cell.length_b   1.000
_cell.length_c   1.000
_cell.angle_alpha   90.00
_cell.angle_beta   90.00
_cell.angle_gamma   90.00
#
_symmetry.space_group_name_H-M   'P 1'
#
loop_
_entity.id
_entity.type
_entity.pdbx_description
1 polymer ?
#
loop_
_entity_poly.entity_id
_entity_poly.type
_entity_poly.pdbx_seq_one_letter_code
_entity_poly.pdbx_strand_id
1 'polypeptide(L)'
;MPHPPDVPSPQFRSSWSHLLVLLAAIFLAGCSKAPEITVRELDEDEQAPKVNVTSAERFKAVAQMVGMGGGKGQPSSKPNDGGPRLVWKTPEGWTEIPGVMMRDANFTFGENGEGECYVSRLSGDGGGLEANVNRWRKQMGLSPATPEEIASLPHRETLGRESVFVQLDGDYSAVGAASAKKDQRLLGLIVIVEGGGLFVKMIGPKALVEQNSAQFDSFCESLDIQVQ
;
A
#
# COMPACT_ATOMS: atom_id res chain seq x y z
N MET A 1 52.72 -14.47 64.51
CA MET A 1 52.61 -15.85 63.98
C MET A 1 53.18 -15.88 62.56
N PRO A 2 53.83 -16.97 62.16
CA PRO A 2 55.24 -16.93 61.74
C PRO A 2 55.44 -16.93 60.22
N HIS A 3 56.60 -16.41 59.79
CA HIS A 3 57.22 -16.76 58.51
C HIS A 3 57.64 -18.24 58.52
N PRO A 4 57.45 -18.98 57.42
CA PRO A 4 58.29 -20.12 57.07
C PRO A 4 59.28 -19.77 55.93
N PRO A 5 60.32 -20.61 55.73
CA PRO A 5 61.59 -20.26 55.09
C PRO A 5 61.69 -20.62 53.59
N ASP A 6 62.52 -19.87 52.86
CA ASP A 6 63.80 -20.27 52.19
C ASP A 6 64.06 -21.79 52.01
N VAL A 7 64.61 -22.40 50.95
CA VAL A 7 65.45 -22.03 49.77
C VAL A 7 65.39 -23.28 48.78
N PRO A 8 66.38 -23.61 47.91
CA PRO A 8 66.83 -23.08 46.60
C PRO A 8 66.60 -24.05 45.40
N SER A 9 66.99 -23.56 44.21
CA SER A 9 67.15 -24.20 42.89
C SER A 9 67.80 -25.59 42.83
N PRO A 10 67.61 -26.34 41.72
CA PRO A 10 68.77 -26.53 40.83
C PRO A 10 68.46 -26.52 39.33
N GLN A 11 69.55 -26.33 38.58
CA GLN A 11 69.70 -26.35 37.13
C GLN A 11 69.46 -27.76 36.55
N PHE A 12 69.06 -27.89 35.27
CA PHE A 12 69.82 -28.60 34.23
C PHE A 12 69.15 -28.58 32.85
N ARG A 13 70.01 -28.81 31.85
CA ARG A 13 69.91 -28.65 30.39
C ARG A 13 69.07 -29.70 29.63
N SER A 14 68.78 -29.36 28.35
CA SER A 14 68.70 -30.24 27.15
C SER A 14 67.56 -31.29 27.11
N SER A 15 67.05 -31.83 26.00
CA SER A 15 67.06 -31.64 24.55
C SER A 15 66.04 -32.65 23.98
N TRP A 16 65.41 -32.33 22.84
CA TRP A 16 64.78 -33.23 21.84
C TRP A 16 63.66 -34.22 22.23
N SER A 17 62.49 -34.10 21.59
CA SER A 17 61.98 -35.04 20.55
C SER A 17 60.45 -34.94 20.37
N HIS A 18 60.02 -35.07 19.12
CA HIS A 18 58.67 -34.93 18.57
C HIS A 18 57.60 -35.85 19.19
N LEU A 19 56.32 -35.42 19.26
CA LEU A 19 55.18 -36.03 18.53
C LEU A 19 53.81 -35.33 18.79
N LEU A 20 53.17 -34.90 17.68
CA LEU A 20 51.74 -34.85 17.32
C LEU A 20 50.63 -34.25 18.25
N VAL A 21 49.99 -33.21 17.70
CA VAL A 21 48.54 -33.07 17.41
C VAL A 21 47.58 -32.70 18.56
N LEU A 22 47.10 -31.43 18.60
CA LEU A 22 45.68 -31.03 18.38
C LEU A 22 45.42 -29.55 18.73
N LEU A 23 44.75 -28.88 17.77
CA LEU A 23 43.65 -27.92 17.90
C LEU A 23 43.85 -26.47 18.37
N ALA A 24 43.29 -25.61 17.51
CA ALA A 24 42.65 -24.32 17.75
C ALA A 24 43.56 -23.08 17.85
N ALA A 25 44.13 -22.68 16.70
CA ALA A 25 44.49 -21.29 16.47
C ALA A 25 43.27 -20.51 15.97
N ILE A 26 42.80 -19.60 16.81
CA ILE A 26 41.94 -18.48 16.45
C ILE A 26 42.79 -17.51 15.63
N PHE A 27 42.44 -17.30 14.36
CA PHE A 27 42.83 -16.09 13.63
C PHE A 27 41.64 -15.55 12.86
N LEU A 28 41.20 -14.37 13.32
CA LEU A 28 40.25 -13.50 12.66
C LEU A 28 40.90 -12.93 11.39
N ALA A 29 40.44 -13.39 10.23
CA ALA A 29 40.61 -12.72 8.95
C ALA A 29 39.31 -12.82 8.16
N GLY A 30 38.28 -12.10 8.61
CA GLY A 30 37.04 -11.91 7.86
C GLY A 30 37.27 -10.91 6.73
N CYS A 31 37.78 -11.36 5.59
CA CYS A 31 37.72 -10.60 4.35
C CYS A 31 36.27 -10.61 3.83
N SER A 32 35.45 -9.64 4.21
CA SER A 32 34.22 -9.33 3.49
C SER A 32 34.59 -8.72 2.14
N LYS A 33 34.49 -9.50 1.06
CA LYS A 33 34.47 -8.96 -0.30
C LYS A 33 33.33 -7.95 -0.39
N ALA A 34 33.67 -6.69 -0.64
CA ALA A 34 32.69 -5.67 -0.96
C ALA A 34 31.93 -6.07 -2.25
N PRO A 35 30.64 -5.73 -2.37
CA PRO A 35 29.85 -6.08 -3.54
C PRO A 35 30.41 -5.35 -4.78
N GLU A 36 30.59 -6.12 -5.85
CA GLU A 36 30.94 -5.59 -7.17
C GLU A 36 29.75 -4.76 -7.68
N ILE A 37 29.96 -3.45 -7.84
CA ILE A 37 28.95 -2.56 -8.41
C ILE A 37 28.89 -2.86 -9.91
N THR A 38 27.89 -3.64 -10.31
CA THR A 38 27.55 -3.79 -11.73
C THR A 38 26.87 -2.50 -12.16
N VAL A 39 27.61 -1.63 -12.84
CA VAL A 39 27.04 -0.47 -13.52
C VAL A 39 26.26 -1.00 -14.72
N ARG A 40 24.94 -1.13 -14.56
CA ARG A 40 24.04 -1.39 -15.68
C ARG A 40 23.91 -0.09 -16.48
N GLU A 41 24.23 -0.15 -17.76
CA GLU A 41 23.86 0.90 -18.71
C GLU A 41 22.33 0.89 -18.81
N LEU A 42 21.70 2.01 -18.43
CA LEU A 42 20.25 2.14 -18.46
C LEU A 42 19.81 2.08 -19.93
N ASP A 43 18.87 1.19 -20.24
CA ASP A 43 18.29 1.08 -21.56
C ASP A 43 17.60 2.42 -21.92
N GLU A 44 17.64 2.83 -23.20
CA GLU A 44 17.12 4.15 -23.66
C GLU A 44 15.62 4.38 -23.38
N ASP A 45 14.89 3.37 -22.91
CA ASP A 45 13.50 3.45 -22.47
C ASP A 45 13.31 3.90 -21.00
N GLU A 46 14.38 3.96 -20.20
CA GLU A 46 14.42 4.64 -18.87
C GLU A 46 14.63 6.17 -18.99
N GLN A 47 14.20 6.79 -20.09
CA GLN A 47 14.22 8.24 -20.24
C GLN A 47 13.31 8.93 -19.22
N ALA A 48 13.84 10.04 -18.68
CA ALA A 48 13.24 10.94 -17.69
C ALA A 48 11.72 11.12 -17.82
N PRO A 49 10.99 11.35 -16.70
CA PRO A 49 9.53 11.48 -16.70
C PRO A 49 9.09 12.45 -17.79
N LYS A 50 8.40 11.92 -18.79
CA LYS A 50 7.84 12.72 -19.89
C LYS A 50 6.87 13.71 -19.26
N VAL A 51 7.23 14.98 -19.20
CA VAL A 51 6.47 16.05 -18.49
C VAL A 51 5.03 16.21 -19.03
N ASN A 52 4.73 15.67 -20.22
CA ASN A 52 3.43 15.77 -20.89
C ASN A 52 2.65 14.43 -20.98
N VAL A 53 2.89 13.46 -20.09
CA VAL A 53 2.08 12.22 -20.06
C VAL A 53 0.69 12.47 -19.47
N THR A 54 -0.30 11.71 -19.91
CA THR A 54 -1.67 11.76 -19.39
C THR A 54 -1.77 11.20 -17.96
N SER A 55 -2.82 11.58 -17.20
CA SER A 55 -3.11 11.00 -15.88
C SER A 55 -3.22 9.47 -15.92
N ALA A 56 -3.70 8.93 -17.03
CA ALA A 56 -3.81 7.49 -17.26
C ALA A 56 -2.44 6.83 -17.30
N GLU A 57 -1.49 7.38 -18.06
CA GLU A 57 -0.12 6.90 -18.15
C GLU A 57 0.60 7.04 -16.81
N ARG A 58 0.42 8.17 -16.12
CA ARG A 58 0.95 8.38 -14.77
C ARG A 58 0.42 7.31 -13.81
N PHE A 59 -0.88 7.02 -13.83
CA PHE A 59 -1.49 6.00 -12.98
C PHE A 59 -0.89 4.62 -13.17
N LYS A 60 -0.70 4.20 -14.43
CA LYS A 60 -0.08 2.91 -14.75
C LYS A 60 1.36 2.81 -14.23
N ALA A 61 2.14 3.89 -14.39
CA ALA A 61 3.49 3.94 -13.84
C ALA A 61 3.48 3.82 -12.30
N VAL A 62 2.55 4.50 -11.61
CA VAL A 62 2.42 4.37 -10.14
C VAL A 62 2.12 2.94 -9.73
N ALA A 63 1.15 2.31 -10.39
CA ALA A 63 0.74 0.95 -10.13
C ALA A 63 1.93 -0.01 -10.22
N GLN A 64 2.75 0.12 -11.27
CA GLN A 64 3.96 -0.67 -11.43
C GLN A 64 5.00 -0.41 -10.33
N MET A 65 5.22 0.85 -9.93
CA MET A 65 6.17 1.22 -8.86
C MET A 65 5.77 0.69 -7.49
N VAL A 66 4.49 0.75 -7.11
CA VAL A 66 4.00 0.20 -5.84
C VAL A 66 4.14 -1.34 -5.80
N GLY A 67 4.14 -2.00 -6.96
CA GLY A 67 4.36 -3.44 -7.10
C GLY A 67 5.78 -3.92 -6.74
N MET A 68 6.80 -3.04 -6.74
CA MET A 68 8.18 -3.41 -6.43
C MET A 68 8.54 -3.32 -4.94
N GLY A 69 7.62 -2.83 -4.09
CA GLY A 69 7.82 -2.61 -2.65
C GLY A 69 7.51 -3.82 -1.75
N GLY A 70 8.17 -4.96 -1.98
CA GLY A 70 8.06 -6.15 -1.12
C GLY A 70 8.93 -6.07 0.15
N GLY A 71 8.68 -5.13 1.05
CA GLY A 71 9.45 -4.95 2.29
C GLY A 71 8.56 -4.84 3.54
N LYS A 72 8.79 -5.69 4.54
CA LYS A 72 8.18 -5.52 5.89
C LYS A 72 8.72 -4.23 6.52
N GLY A 73 7.86 -3.21 6.71
CA GLY A 73 8.26 -1.94 7.33
C GLY A 73 7.09 -1.13 7.89
N GLN A 74 7.30 -0.61 9.08
CA GLN A 74 6.42 0.11 10.02
C GLN A 74 5.77 1.40 9.46
N PRO A 75 4.62 1.89 10.01
CA PRO A 75 3.87 2.98 9.39
C PRO A 75 4.52 4.33 9.69
N SER A 76 5.10 4.96 8.66
CA SER A 76 5.50 6.37 8.69
C SER A 76 4.41 7.22 8.03
N SER A 77 3.70 7.99 8.84
CA SER A 77 2.86 9.10 8.42
C SER A 77 3.73 10.27 7.95
N LYS A 78 4.12 10.26 6.67
CA LYS A 78 4.55 11.41 5.84
C LYS A 78 4.94 10.84 4.46
N PRO A 79 4.28 11.20 3.34
CA PRO A 79 4.82 10.90 2.03
C PRO A 79 5.95 11.90 1.76
N ASN A 80 7.19 11.42 1.81
CA ASN A 80 8.33 12.10 1.23
C ASN A 80 9.22 11.06 0.55
N ASP A 81 8.74 10.57 -0.58
CA ASP A 81 9.33 9.47 -1.32
C ASP A 81 9.35 9.71 -2.84
N GLY A 82 9.12 10.95 -3.30
CA GLY A 82 9.25 11.32 -4.73
C GLY A 82 8.30 10.56 -5.67
N GLY A 83 7.42 9.72 -5.13
CA GLY A 83 6.47 8.92 -5.87
C GLY A 83 5.26 9.75 -6.33
N PRO A 84 4.52 9.26 -7.33
CA PRO A 84 3.37 9.96 -7.87
C PRO A 84 2.28 10.16 -6.81
N ARG A 85 1.90 11.42 -6.59
CA ARG A 85 0.93 11.83 -5.59
C ARG A 85 -0.45 11.97 -6.22
N LEU A 86 -1.46 11.34 -5.61
CA LEU A 86 -2.84 11.60 -5.93
C LEU A 86 -3.22 13.01 -5.44
N VAL A 87 -3.84 13.79 -6.30
CA VAL A 87 -4.38 15.11 -6.00
C VAL A 87 -5.86 15.16 -6.37
N TRP A 88 -6.62 16.01 -5.69
CA TRP A 88 -8.08 16.10 -5.83
C TRP A 88 -8.57 17.49 -5.42
N LYS A 89 -9.83 17.77 -5.72
CA LYS A 89 -10.58 18.88 -5.14
C LYS A 89 -11.59 18.32 -4.15
N THR A 90 -11.57 18.81 -2.91
CA THR A 90 -12.57 18.45 -1.91
C THR A 90 -13.93 19.03 -2.32
N PRO A 91 -14.99 18.21 -2.46
CA PRO A 91 -16.31 18.71 -2.80
C PRO A 91 -16.89 19.63 -1.73
N GLU A 92 -17.79 20.50 -2.14
CA GLU A 92 -18.53 21.37 -1.21
C GLU A 92 -19.34 20.52 -0.20
N GLY A 93 -19.32 20.94 1.06
CA GLY A 93 -20.01 20.25 2.16
C GLY A 93 -19.29 19.00 2.69
N TRP A 94 -18.12 18.65 2.14
CA TRP A 94 -17.31 17.54 2.64
C TRP A 94 -16.19 18.06 3.54
N THR A 95 -15.86 17.29 4.57
CA THR A 95 -14.74 17.56 5.47
C THR A 95 -13.67 16.50 5.25
N GLU A 96 -12.46 16.94 4.91
CA GLU A 96 -11.30 16.04 4.86
C GLU A 96 -10.86 15.70 6.28
N ILE A 97 -10.73 14.41 6.56
CA ILE A 97 -10.30 13.89 7.86
C ILE A 97 -8.98 13.14 7.69
N PRO A 98 -8.14 13.01 8.73
CA PRO A 98 -6.89 12.29 8.63
C PRO A 98 -7.07 10.89 8.02
N GLY A 99 -6.19 10.54 7.08
CA GLY A 99 -6.16 9.21 6.51
C GLY A 99 -5.87 8.17 7.59
N VAL A 100 -6.78 7.22 7.76
CA VAL A 100 -6.45 5.94 8.41
C VAL A 100 -5.62 5.09 7.44
N MET A 101 -4.84 4.11 7.95
CA MET A 101 -3.92 3.33 7.11
C MET A 101 -4.58 2.84 5.80
N MET A 102 -3.87 2.95 4.69
CA MET A 102 -4.29 2.53 3.34
C MET A 102 -5.38 3.39 2.66
N ARG A 103 -5.65 4.62 3.12
CA ARG A 103 -6.49 5.60 2.40
C ARG A 103 -5.66 6.82 1.99
N ASP A 104 -5.61 7.10 0.69
CA ASP A 104 -4.94 8.27 0.13
C ASP A 104 -5.74 9.55 0.38
N ALA A 105 -7.07 9.46 0.27
CA ALA A 105 -8.01 10.53 0.60
C ALA A 105 -9.11 9.99 1.51
N ASN A 106 -9.60 10.80 2.45
CA ASN A 106 -10.58 10.37 3.44
C ASN A 106 -11.46 11.56 3.85
N PHE A 107 -12.77 11.44 3.68
CA PHE A 107 -13.75 12.50 3.89
C PHE A 107 -14.93 12.01 4.70
N THR A 108 -15.56 12.93 5.41
CA THR A 108 -16.91 12.78 5.96
C THR A 108 -17.84 13.85 5.38
N PHE A 109 -19.14 13.53 5.34
CA PHE A 109 -20.20 14.44 4.90
C PHE A 109 -21.52 14.13 5.64
N GLY A 110 -22.49 15.04 5.52
CA GLY A 110 -23.68 15.04 6.35
C GLY A 110 -23.48 15.86 7.64
N GLU A 111 -24.58 16.28 8.26
CA GLU A 111 -24.55 17.23 9.40
C GLU A 111 -23.76 16.69 10.59
N ASN A 112 -23.77 15.37 10.79
CA ASN A 112 -23.07 14.69 11.88
C ASN A 112 -21.94 13.77 11.37
N GLY A 113 -21.53 13.90 10.10
CA GLY A 113 -20.52 13.04 9.49
C GLY A 113 -20.98 11.60 9.30
N GLU A 114 -22.29 11.36 9.14
CA GLU A 114 -22.86 10.03 8.94
C GLU A 114 -22.48 9.36 7.60
N GLY A 115 -22.01 10.13 6.62
CA GLY A 115 -21.44 9.64 5.37
C GLY A 115 -19.91 9.72 5.36
N GLU A 116 -19.26 8.74 4.72
CA GLU A 116 -17.81 8.75 4.44
C GLU A 116 -17.54 8.55 2.94
N CYS A 117 -16.50 9.20 2.43
CA CYS A 117 -15.94 8.92 1.10
C CYS A 117 -14.43 8.81 1.20
N TYR A 118 -13.83 7.81 0.55
CA TYR A 118 -12.38 7.62 0.61
C TYR A 118 -11.82 7.01 -0.67
N VAL A 119 -10.53 7.22 -0.88
CA VAL A 119 -9.76 6.64 -1.97
C VAL A 119 -8.68 5.74 -1.40
N SER A 120 -8.57 4.53 -1.94
CA SER A 120 -7.50 3.58 -1.61
C SER A 120 -6.81 3.09 -2.87
N ARG A 121 -5.49 2.87 -2.77
CA ARG A 121 -4.71 2.16 -3.79
C ARG A 121 -4.25 0.81 -3.26
N LEU A 122 -4.34 -0.22 -4.10
CA LEU A 122 -3.81 -1.55 -3.85
C LEU A 122 -2.79 -1.89 -4.94
N SER A 123 -1.73 -2.62 -4.59
CA SER A 123 -0.75 -3.15 -5.55
C SER A 123 -1.23 -4.46 -6.20
N GLY A 124 -0.45 -4.96 -7.16
CA GLY A 124 -0.72 -6.23 -7.84
C GLY A 124 -1.82 -6.09 -8.89
N ASP A 125 -2.85 -6.92 -8.83
CA ASP A 125 -4.07 -6.78 -9.65
C ASP A 125 -5.18 -6.02 -8.92
N GLY A 126 -4.87 -5.42 -7.76
CA GLY A 126 -5.86 -4.82 -6.86
C GLY A 126 -6.86 -5.84 -6.28
N GLY A 127 -6.57 -7.13 -6.38
CA GLY A 127 -7.46 -8.23 -6.05
C GLY A 127 -8.55 -8.50 -7.09
N GLY A 128 -8.52 -7.83 -8.26
CA GLY A 128 -9.45 -8.03 -9.37
C GLY A 128 -10.85 -7.42 -9.16
N LEU A 129 -11.53 -7.10 -10.27
CA LEU A 129 -12.85 -6.45 -10.25
C LEU A 129 -13.90 -7.28 -9.50
N GLU A 130 -14.07 -8.55 -9.87
CA GLU A 130 -15.11 -9.42 -9.33
C GLU A 130 -15.01 -9.58 -7.81
N ALA A 131 -13.81 -9.86 -7.30
CA ALA A 131 -13.62 -10.04 -5.85
C ALA A 131 -13.86 -8.74 -5.08
N ASN A 132 -13.56 -7.57 -5.68
CA ASN A 132 -13.86 -6.27 -5.08
C ASN A 132 -15.36 -5.99 -5.03
N VAL A 133 -16.08 -6.18 -6.14
CA VAL A 133 -17.54 -6.00 -6.20
C VAL A 133 -18.22 -6.93 -5.19
N ASN A 134 -17.86 -8.20 -5.16
CA ASN A 134 -18.46 -9.18 -4.24
C ASN A 134 -18.10 -8.92 -2.77
N ARG A 135 -16.92 -8.36 -2.49
CA ARG A 135 -16.56 -7.87 -1.15
C ARG A 135 -17.45 -6.70 -0.71
N TRP A 136 -17.71 -5.74 -1.58
CA TRP A 136 -18.61 -4.63 -1.27
C TRP A 136 -20.06 -5.09 -1.12
N ARG A 137 -20.53 -6.01 -1.97
CA ARG A 137 -21.86 -6.64 -1.82
C ARG A 137 -22.00 -7.34 -0.49
N LYS A 138 -20.99 -8.11 -0.06
CA LYS A 138 -20.97 -8.74 1.27
C LYS A 138 -21.05 -7.71 2.40
N GLN A 139 -20.34 -6.59 2.29
CA GLN A 139 -20.42 -5.50 3.27
C GLN A 139 -21.81 -4.89 3.34
N MET A 140 -22.57 -4.90 2.24
CA MET A 140 -23.95 -4.40 2.16
C MET A 140 -25.01 -5.47 2.48
N GLY A 141 -24.60 -6.67 2.92
CA GLY A 141 -25.52 -7.78 3.21
C GLY A 141 -26.16 -8.41 1.97
N LEU A 142 -25.57 -8.22 0.79
CA LEU A 142 -26.06 -8.72 -0.48
C LEU A 142 -25.36 -10.04 -0.87
N SER A 143 -26.09 -10.91 -1.56
CA SER A 143 -25.52 -12.10 -2.21
C SER A 143 -24.47 -11.71 -3.25
N PRO A 144 -23.43 -12.54 -3.48
CA PRO A 144 -22.48 -12.33 -4.57
C PRO A 144 -23.21 -12.16 -5.92
N ALA A 145 -22.69 -11.28 -6.76
CA ALA A 145 -23.15 -11.10 -8.13
C ALA A 145 -22.52 -12.17 -9.05
N THR A 146 -23.23 -12.53 -10.12
CA THR A 146 -22.69 -13.40 -11.16
C THR A 146 -21.69 -12.64 -12.03
N PRO A 147 -20.81 -13.34 -12.78
CA PRO A 147 -19.91 -12.68 -13.74
C PRO A 147 -20.65 -11.82 -14.76
N GLU A 148 -21.83 -12.25 -15.22
CA GLU A 148 -22.66 -11.51 -16.18
C GLU A 148 -23.23 -10.22 -15.57
N GLU A 149 -23.70 -10.28 -14.33
CA GLU A 149 -24.17 -9.09 -13.61
C GLU A 149 -23.03 -8.08 -13.43
N ILE A 150 -21.83 -8.55 -13.09
CA ILE A 150 -20.64 -7.70 -12.94
C ILE A 150 -20.22 -7.09 -14.28
N ALA A 151 -20.24 -7.88 -15.36
CA ALA A 151 -19.93 -7.39 -16.71
C ALA A 151 -20.95 -6.37 -17.23
N SER A 152 -22.16 -6.34 -16.67
CA SER A 152 -23.21 -5.37 -17.02
C SER A 152 -23.15 -4.06 -16.22
N LEU A 153 -22.23 -3.93 -15.26
CA LEU A 153 -22.11 -2.72 -14.45
C LEU A 153 -21.75 -1.51 -15.32
N PRO A 154 -22.26 -0.31 -14.99
CA PRO A 154 -21.96 0.89 -15.77
C PRO A 154 -20.47 1.22 -15.73
N HIS A 155 -19.94 1.72 -16.86
CA HIS A 155 -18.59 2.25 -16.94
C HIS A 155 -18.59 3.78 -16.90
N ARG A 156 -17.50 4.34 -16.37
CA ARG A 156 -17.22 5.77 -16.33
C ARG A 156 -15.76 6.03 -16.64
N GLU A 157 -15.41 7.28 -16.92
CA GLU A 157 -14.02 7.70 -17.04
C GLU A 157 -13.52 8.25 -15.70
N THR A 158 -12.32 7.84 -15.27
CA THR A 158 -11.63 8.37 -14.09
C THR A 158 -10.14 8.29 -14.34
N LEU A 159 -9.39 9.37 -14.06
CA LEU A 159 -7.94 9.45 -14.37
C LEU A 159 -7.63 9.15 -15.85
N GLY A 160 -8.51 9.50 -16.78
CA GLY A 160 -8.36 9.20 -18.21
C GLY A 160 -8.45 7.71 -18.56
N ARG A 161 -9.08 6.90 -17.70
CA ARG A 161 -9.24 5.45 -17.87
C ARG A 161 -10.69 5.03 -17.66
N GLU A 162 -11.07 3.96 -18.33
CA GLU A 162 -12.33 3.29 -18.04
C GLU A 162 -12.31 2.73 -16.60
N SER A 163 -13.41 2.90 -15.92
CA SER A 163 -13.64 2.53 -14.52
C SER A 163 -15.02 1.91 -14.39
N VAL A 164 -15.17 0.95 -13.49
CA VAL A 164 -16.46 0.31 -13.23
C VAL A 164 -17.15 1.01 -12.07
N PHE A 165 -18.37 1.49 -12.31
CA PHE A 165 -19.21 2.11 -11.31
C PHE A 165 -20.10 1.08 -10.62
N VAL A 166 -20.11 1.13 -9.30
CA VAL A 166 -20.86 0.22 -8.43
C VAL A 166 -21.82 1.04 -7.59
N GLN A 167 -23.11 0.71 -7.66
CA GLN A 167 -24.13 1.26 -6.77
C GLN A 167 -24.86 0.11 -6.07
N LEU A 168 -24.86 0.11 -4.75
CA LEU A 168 -25.47 -0.95 -3.93
C LEU A 168 -26.30 -0.33 -2.82
N ASP A 169 -27.51 -0.84 -2.64
CA ASP A 169 -28.37 -0.54 -1.49
C ASP A 169 -28.39 -1.75 -0.56
N GLY A 170 -28.33 -1.52 0.75
CA GLY A 170 -28.39 -2.62 1.72
C GLY A 170 -28.04 -2.21 3.14
N ASP A 171 -27.78 -3.21 3.97
CA ASP A 171 -27.37 -3.02 5.35
C ASP A 171 -25.85 -3.10 5.45
N TYR A 172 -25.21 -1.96 5.76
CA TYR A 172 -23.76 -1.87 5.75
C TYR A 172 -23.13 -2.33 7.06
N SER A 173 -22.24 -3.32 6.98
CA SER A 173 -21.36 -3.71 8.07
C SER A 173 -19.91 -3.40 7.71
N ALA A 174 -19.32 -2.43 8.41
CA ALA A 174 -17.88 -2.18 8.32
C ALA A 174 -17.10 -3.36 8.91
N VAL A 175 -15.86 -3.55 8.46
CA VAL A 175 -15.00 -4.61 8.98
C VAL A 175 -14.78 -4.41 10.49
N GLY A 176 -15.15 -5.41 11.29
CA GLY A 176 -15.04 -5.36 12.76
C GLY A 176 -16.18 -4.62 13.46
N ALA A 177 -17.21 -4.16 12.73
CA ALA A 177 -18.39 -3.57 13.36
C ALA A 177 -19.23 -4.62 14.09
N ALA A 178 -19.78 -4.25 15.26
CA ALA A 178 -20.64 -5.12 16.06
C ALA A 178 -22.02 -5.34 15.44
N SER A 179 -22.50 -4.38 14.64
CA SER A 179 -23.80 -4.43 13.98
C SER A 179 -23.78 -3.69 12.64
N ALA A 180 -24.68 -4.09 11.75
CA ALA A 180 -24.87 -3.42 10.46
C ALA A 180 -25.75 -2.17 10.62
N LYS A 181 -25.38 -1.09 9.94
CA LYS A 181 -26.19 0.11 9.76
C LYS A 181 -27.25 -0.17 8.69
N LYS A 182 -28.52 0.14 8.98
CA LYS A 182 -29.64 -0.09 8.08
C LYS A 182 -29.77 0.98 7.01
N ASP A 183 -30.39 0.62 5.88
CA ASP A 183 -30.77 1.54 4.80
C ASP A 183 -29.62 2.44 4.32
N GLN A 184 -28.56 1.80 3.87
CA GLN A 184 -27.34 2.44 3.41
C GLN A 184 -27.21 2.31 1.89
N ARG A 185 -26.53 3.27 1.27
CA ARG A 185 -26.09 3.19 -0.12
C ARG A 185 -24.59 3.29 -0.21
N LEU A 186 -24.00 2.40 -1.01
CA LEU A 186 -22.60 2.44 -1.43
C LEU A 186 -22.55 2.91 -2.87
N LEU A 187 -21.79 3.98 -3.14
CA LEU A 187 -21.30 4.30 -4.48
C LEU A 187 -19.81 3.98 -4.53
N GLY A 188 -19.35 3.41 -5.64
CA GLY A 188 -17.95 3.11 -5.80
C GLY A 188 -17.48 3.17 -7.24
N LEU A 189 -16.21 3.48 -7.41
CA LEU A 189 -15.50 3.39 -8.67
C LEU A 189 -14.28 2.51 -8.50
N ILE A 190 -14.11 1.60 -9.45
CA ILE A 190 -13.01 0.65 -9.48
C ILE A 190 -12.22 0.87 -10.78
N VAL A 191 -10.96 1.26 -10.63
CA VAL A 191 -9.98 1.30 -11.72
C VAL A 191 -8.97 0.19 -11.46
N ILE A 192 -8.93 -0.83 -12.33
CA ILE A 192 -7.90 -1.87 -12.29
C ILE A 192 -6.92 -1.60 -13.42
N VAL A 193 -5.63 -1.61 -13.10
CA VAL A 193 -4.55 -1.52 -14.09
C VAL A 193 -3.49 -2.58 -13.79
N GLU A 194 -2.59 -2.76 -14.75
CA GLU A 194 -1.40 -3.57 -14.52
C GLU A 194 -0.56 -2.97 -13.37
N GLY A 195 -0.33 -3.74 -12.31
CA GLY A 195 0.45 -3.34 -11.14
C GLY A 195 -0.36 -2.78 -9.97
N GLY A 196 -1.64 -2.47 -10.15
CA GLY A 196 -2.48 -2.06 -9.03
C GLY A 196 -3.92 -1.67 -9.36
N GLY A 197 -4.61 -1.13 -8.38
CA GLY A 197 -5.96 -0.61 -8.54
C GLY A 197 -6.22 0.60 -7.67
N LEU A 198 -7.14 1.45 -8.12
CA LEU A 198 -7.65 2.61 -7.39
C LEU A 198 -9.14 2.43 -7.16
N PHE A 199 -9.53 2.63 -5.89
CA PHE A 199 -10.87 2.35 -5.41
C PHE A 199 -11.38 3.61 -4.73
N VAL A 200 -12.40 4.23 -5.33
CA VAL A 200 -13.16 5.29 -4.68
C VAL A 200 -14.41 4.65 -4.09
N LYS A 201 -14.69 4.92 -2.81
CA LYS A 201 -15.88 4.39 -2.15
C LYS A 201 -16.53 5.47 -1.29
N MET A 202 -17.81 5.72 -1.54
CA MET A 202 -18.72 6.52 -0.75
C MET A 202 -19.76 5.61 -0.09
N ILE A 203 -20.02 5.79 1.19
CA ILE A 203 -21.03 5.02 1.94
C ILE A 203 -21.66 5.87 3.04
N GLY A 204 -22.97 5.71 3.22
CA GLY A 204 -23.75 6.39 4.25
C GLY A 204 -25.24 6.09 4.12
N PRO A 205 -26.11 6.76 4.91
CA PRO A 205 -27.55 6.66 4.77
C PRO A 205 -27.99 6.89 3.33
N LYS A 206 -28.88 6.04 2.81
CA LYS A 206 -29.24 6.03 1.38
C LYS A 206 -29.64 7.40 0.85
N ALA A 207 -30.54 8.09 1.56
CA ALA A 207 -31.01 9.41 1.17
C ALA A 207 -29.88 10.47 1.15
N LEU A 208 -28.92 10.39 2.07
CA LEU A 208 -27.80 11.32 2.12
C LEU A 208 -26.83 11.09 0.97
N VAL A 209 -26.56 9.82 0.65
CA VAL A 209 -25.70 9.44 -0.49
C VAL A 209 -26.35 9.83 -1.82
N GLU A 210 -27.67 9.68 -1.94
CA GLU A 210 -28.43 10.19 -3.09
C GLU A 210 -28.29 11.70 -3.26
N GLN A 211 -28.38 12.47 -2.17
CA GLN A 211 -28.19 13.92 -2.21
C GLN A 211 -26.74 14.32 -2.56
N ASN A 212 -25.77 13.45 -2.31
CA ASN A 212 -24.34 13.70 -2.54
C ASN A 212 -23.80 13.07 -3.83
N SER A 213 -24.64 12.51 -4.70
CA SER A 213 -24.18 11.80 -5.89
C SER A 213 -23.44 12.72 -6.88
N ALA A 214 -23.90 13.97 -7.03
CA ALA A 214 -23.24 14.94 -7.91
C ALA A 214 -21.86 15.36 -7.35
N GLN A 215 -21.73 15.48 -6.03
CA GLN A 215 -20.46 15.76 -5.36
C GLN A 215 -19.50 14.58 -5.49
N PHE A 216 -20.01 13.34 -5.44
CA PHE A 216 -19.22 12.14 -5.73
C PHE A 216 -18.67 12.16 -7.16
N ASP A 217 -19.51 12.48 -8.14
CA ASP A 217 -19.11 12.54 -9.54
C ASP A 217 -18.03 13.62 -9.74
N SER A 218 -18.26 14.82 -9.22
CA SER A 218 -17.29 15.92 -9.27
C SER A 218 -15.97 15.59 -8.56
N PHE A 219 -16.02 14.88 -7.43
CA PHE A 219 -14.82 14.40 -6.75
C PHE A 219 -14.00 13.47 -7.66
N CYS A 220 -14.66 12.49 -8.26
CA CYS A 220 -14.02 11.48 -9.10
C CYS A 220 -13.42 12.09 -10.37
N GLU A 221 -14.10 13.07 -10.96
CA GLU A 221 -13.59 13.87 -12.10
C GLU A 221 -12.39 14.75 -11.71
N SER A 222 -12.29 15.15 -10.44
CA SER A 222 -11.17 15.98 -9.95
C SER A 222 -9.90 15.19 -9.67
N LEU A 223 -9.96 13.86 -9.64
CA LEU A 223 -8.82 13.00 -9.35
C LEU A 223 -7.77 13.17 -10.44
N ASP A 224 -6.55 13.49 -10.02
CA ASP A 224 -5.37 13.51 -10.88
C ASP A 224 -4.17 12.95 -10.13
N ILE A 225 -3.13 12.59 -10.90
CA ILE A 225 -1.85 12.14 -10.37
C ILE A 225 -0.80 13.12 -10.81
N GLN A 226 -0.04 13.65 -9.87
CA GLN A 226 1.12 14.48 -10.14
C GLN A 226 2.38 13.67 -9.90
N VAL A 227 3.28 13.71 -10.89
CA VAL A 227 4.66 13.24 -10.76
C VAL A 227 5.50 14.50 -10.52
N GLN A 228 6.37 14.51 -9.51
CA GLN A 228 7.31 15.60 -9.29
C GLN A 228 8.44 15.57 -10.33
#